data_AF-A0A838AAP6-F1
#
_entry.id   AF-A0A838AAP6-F1
#
_cell.length_a   1.000
_cell.length_b   1.000
_cell.length_c   1.000
_cell.angle_alpha   90.00
_cell.angle_beta   90.00
_cell.angle_gamma   90.00
#
_symmetry.space_group_name_H-M   'P 1'
#
loop_
_entity.id
_entity.type
_entity.pdbx_description
1 polymer ?
#
loop_
_entity_poly.entity_id
_entity_poly.type
_entity_poly.pdbx_seq_one_letter_code
_entity_poly.pdbx_strand_id
1 'polypeptide(L)'
;MMDELAEFLRTQIDEDERVARAARPDYFTPEVLGQFSALGDARHVMRHDRARVLRDIEGRRAVLREYERAAESFRRYPDQEHAQLLWGLTVAARAVAYSYAGQPGYREEWRPHAVEGASGDR
;
A
#
# COMPACT_ATOMS: atom_id res chain seq x y z
N MET A 1 5.90 -13.44 -11.01
CA MET A 1 4.96 -12.30 -11.00
C MET A 1 4.17 -12.20 -9.69
N MET A 2 3.27 -13.13 -9.34
CA MET A 2 2.45 -13.00 -8.13
C MET A 2 3.27 -13.06 -6.83
N ASP A 3 4.17 -14.02 -6.76
CA ASP A 3 5.04 -14.17 -5.58
C ASP A 3 6.04 -12.99 -5.47
N GLU A 4 6.49 -12.43 -6.60
CA GLU A 4 7.39 -11.27 -6.62
C GLU A 4 6.69 -9.98 -6.16
N LEU A 5 5.43 -9.77 -6.54
CA LEU A 5 4.62 -8.66 -6.06
C LEU A 5 4.37 -8.78 -4.54
N ALA A 6 4.05 -9.99 -4.06
CA ALA A 6 3.85 -10.24 -2.64
C ALA A 6 5.14 -10.00 -1.82
N GLU A 7 6.29 -10.48 -2.32
CA GLU A 7 7.59 -10.29 -1.69
C GLU A 7 7.99 -8.81 -1.62
N PHE A 8 7.80 -8.06 -2.72
CA PHE A 8 8.03 -6.62 -2.75
C PHE A 8 7.15 -5.89 -1.75
N LEU A 9 5.83 -6.16 -1.75
CA LEU A 9 4.89 -5.53 -0.82
C LEU A 9 5.24 -5.83 0.64
N ARG A 10 5.59 -7.08 0.96
CA ARG A 10 5.99 -7.46 2.31
C ARG A 10 7.21 -6.66 2.76
N THR A 11 8.24 -6.60 1.92
CA THR A 11 9.48 -5.85 2.20
C THR A 11 9.20 -4.38 2.47
N GLN A 12 8.42 -3.73 1.60
CA GLN A 12 8.12 -2.30 1.74
C GLN A 12 7.24 -2.00 2.96
N ILE A 13 6.23 -2.82 3.22
CA ILE A 13 5.31 -2.64 4.35
C ILE A 13 6.04 -2.88 5.68
N ASP A 14 6.96 -3.85 5.74
CA ASP A 14 7.78 -4.12 6.92
C ASP A 14 8.74 -2.96 7.21
N GLU A 15 9.33 -2.37 6.18
CA GLU A 15 10.18 -1.18 6.30
C GLU A 15 9.38 0.04 6.78
N ASP A 16 8.22 0.30 6.18
CA ASP A 16 7.31 1.38 6.62
C ASP A 16 6.92 1.21 8.10
N GLU A 17 6.63 -0.02 8.53
CA GLU A 17 6.31 -0.31 9.93
C GLU A 17 7.50 -0.06 10.85
N ARG A 18 8.70 -0.50 10.46
CA ARG A 18 9.92 -0.26 11.22
C ARG A 18 10.16 1.23 11.42
N VAL A 19 10.03 2.02 10.35
CA VAL A 19 10.19 3.48 10.38
C VAL A 19 9.09 4.13 11.24
N ALA A 20 7.83 3.77 11.04
CA ALA A 20 6.70 4.31 11.81
C ALA A 20 6.79 3.97 13.32
N ARG A 21 7.29 2.77 13.67
CA ARG A 21 7.49 2.39 15.07
C ARG A 21 8.62 3.14 15.74
N ALA A 22 9.70 3.44 15.00
CA ALA A 22 10.85 4.22 15.47
C ALA A 22 10.53 5.72 15.63
N ALA A 23 9.50 6.22 14.93
CA ALA A 23 9.07 7.60 15.03
C ALA A 23 8.60 7.94 16.45
N ARG A 24 9.14 9.03 17.00
CA ARG A 24 8.83 9.54 18.33
C ARG A 24 7.56 10.42 18.30
N PRO A 25 6.49 10.11 19.07
CA PRO A 25 5.20 10.82 18.99
C PRO A 25 5.27 12.32 19.32
N ASP A 26 6.19 12.68 20.20
CA ASP A 26 6.42 14.03 20.75
C ASP A 26 7.06 15.01 19.75
N TYR A 27 7.62 14.52 18.65
CA TYR A 27 8.20 15.35 17.59
C TYR A 27 7.15 15.95 16.63
N PHE A 28 5.92 15.47 16.69
CA PHE A 28 4.83 15.87 15.78
C PHE A 28 3.85 16.85 16.43
N THR A 29 4.31 17.65 17.38
CA THR A 29 3.51 18.75 17.95
C THR A 29 3.55 19.98 17.04
N PRO A 30 2.48 20.79 16.97
CA PRO A 30 2.49 22.04 16.21
C PRO A 30 3.65 22.96 16.58
N GLU A 31 4.07 22.93 17.84
CA GLU A 31 5.11 23.76 18.42
C GLU A 31 6.51 23.33 17.96
N VAL A 32 6.80 22.03 17.96
CA VAL A 32 8.06 21.48 17.41
C VAL A 32 8.06 21.56 15.89
N LEU A 33 6.96 21.22 15.21
CA LEU A 33 6.86 21.31 13.76
C LEU A 33 6.99 22.76 13.26
N GLY A 34 6.43 23.72 13.99
CA GLY A 34 6.57 25.16 13.71
C GLY A 34 8.00 25.67 13.78
N GLN A 35 8.90 25.00 14.53
CA GLN A 35 10.33 25.31 14.54
C GLN A 35 11.06 24.83 13.27
N PHE A 36 10.49 23.84 12.56
CA PHE A 36 11.04 23.28 11.33
C PHE A 36 10.29 23.71 10.06
N SER A 37 9.07 24.23 10.17
CA SER A 37 8.21 24.49 9.01
C SER A 37 8.07 25.98 8.69
N ALA A 38 8.61 26.42 7.55
CA ALA A 38 8.27 27.71 6.95
C ALA A 38 6.98 27.67 6.09
N LEU A 39 6.47 26.50 5.71
CA LEU A 39 5.45 26.32 4.66
C LEU A 39 4.67 25.03 4.92
N GLY A 40 3.35 24.97 4.68
CA GLY A 40 2.51 23.82 4.28
C GLY A 40 2.61 22.41 4.92
N ASP A 41 3.78 21.99 5.37
CA ASP A 41 4.19 20.63 5.73
C ASP A 41 3.66 20.19 7.09
N ALA A 42 3.51 21.10 8.06
CA ALA A 42 3.04 20.74 9.40
C ALA A 42 1.66 20.07 9.36
N ARG A 43 0.74 20.54 8.52
CA ARG A 43 -0.58 19.91 8.34
C ARG A 43 -0.49 18.53 7.70
N HIS A 44 0.39 18.37 6.71
CA HIS A 44 0.64 17.07 6.07
C HIS A 44 1.24 16.09 7.10
N VAL A 45 2.29 16.49 7.80
CA VAL A 45 2.96 15.70 8.83
C VAL A 45 2.00 15.32 9.96
N MET A 46 1.20 16.26 10.49
CA MET A 46 0.20 15.96 11.53
C MET A 46 -0.88 15.01 11.04
N ARG A 47 -1.32 15.12 9.78
CA ARG A 47 -2.31 14.19 9.19
C ARG A 47 -1.74 12.79 9.03
N HIS A 48 -0.43 12.63 9.03
CA HIS A 48 0.27 11.36 8.97
C HIS A 48 0.94 11.05 10.32
N ASP A 49 0.20 11.27 11.42
CA ASP A 49 0.66 10.88 12.75
C ASP A 49 0.97 9.37 12.83
N ARG A 50 1.85 9.00 13.76
CA ARG A 50 2.30 7.62 13.95
C ARG A 50 1.13 6.64 14.08
N ALA A 51 0.10 7.00 14.84
CA ALA A 51 -1.04 6.12 15.08
C ALA A 51 -1.84 5.85 13.80
N ARG A 52 -2.07 6.86 12.96
CA ARG A 52 -2.75 6.70 11.68
C ARG A 52 -1.89 5.93 10.68
N VAL A 53 -0.59 6.20 10.61
CA VAL A 53 0.32 5.47 9.71
C VAL A 53 0.35 3.98 10.06
N LEU A 54 0.43 3.62 11.35
CA LEU A 54 0.36 2.22 11.77
C LEU A 54 -0.97 1.54 11.40
N ARG A 55 -2.10 2.27 11.49
CA ARG A 55 -3.40 1.75 11.01
C ARG A 55 -3.45 1.57 9.50
N ASP A 56 -2.84 2.47 8.74
CA ASP A 56 -2.74 2.35 7.28
C ASP A 56 -1.90 1.13 6.87
N ILE A 57 -0.75 0.93 7.53
CA ILE A 57 0.11 -0.24 7.38
C ILE A 57 -0.65 -1.53 7.70
N GLU A 58 -1.41 -1.56 8.79
CA GLU A 58 -2.25 -2.72 9.16
C GLU A 58 -3.27 -3.04 8.06
N GLY A 59 -3.91 -2.02 7.49
CA GLY A 59 -4.82 -2.15 6.36
C GLY A 59 -4.14 -2.73 5.11
N ARG A 60 -2.95 -2.24 4.76
CA ARG A 60 -2.16 -2.76 3.63
C ARG A 60 -1.73 -4.21 3.85
N ARG A 61 -1.35 -4.58 5.08
CA ARG A 61 -1.07 -5.98 5.46
C ARG A 61 -2.30 -6.86 5.32
N ALA A 62 -3.50 -6.36 5.63
CA ALA A 62 -4.73 -7.13 5.42
C ALA A 62 -4.95 -7.43 3.94
N VAL A 63 -4.78 -6.44 3.06
CA VAL A 63 -4.87 -6.65 1.60
C VAL A 63 -3.86 -7.71 1.13
N LEU A 64 -2.59 -7.62 1.57
CA LEU A 64 -1.57 -8.59 1.21
C LEU A 64 -1.92 -10.01 1.67
N ARG A 65 -2.40 -10.17 2.91
CA ARG A 65 -2.82 -11.48 3.42
C ARG A 65 -3.95 -12.11 2.60
N GLU A 66 -4.98 -11.32 2.25
CA GLU A 66 -6.08 -11.85 1.45
C GLU A 66 -5.64 -12.16 0.02
N TYR A 67 -4.76 -11.34 -0.57
CA TYR A 67 -4.14 -11.62 -1.86
C TYR A 67 -3.38 -12.95 -1.88
N GLU A 68 -2.53 -13.19 -0.87
CA GLU A 68 -1.76 -14.42 -0.74
C GLU A 68 -2.66 -15.65 -0.59
N ARG A 69 -3.71 -15.55 0.24
CA ARG A 69 -4.71 -16.61 0.38
C ARG A 69 -5.43 -16.90 -0.93
N ALA A 70 -5.84 -15.87 -1.66
CA ALA A 70 -6.50 -16.04 -2.95
C ALA A 70 -5.56 -16.68 -3.99
N ALA A 71 -4.28 -16.29 -4.00
CA ALA A 71 -3.28 -16.87 -4.88
C ALA A 71 -3.05 -18.36 -4.56
N GLU A 72 -2.99 -18.71 -3.28
CA GLU A 72 -2.91 -20.11 -2.84
C GLU A 72 -4.16 -20.92 -3.21
N SER A 73 -5.34 -20.38 -2.94
CA SER A 73 -6.60 -21.04 -3.26
C SER A 73 -6.74 -21.28 -4.77
N PHE A 74 -6.39 -20.31 -5.61
CA PHE A 74 -6.40 -20.49 -7.08
C PHE A 74 -5.38 -21.53 -7.55
N ARG A 75 -4.17 -21.57 -6.97
CA ARG A 75 -3.18 -22.63 -7.27
C ARG A 75 -3.74 -24.02 -6.97
N ARG A 76 -4.55 -24.15 -5.92
CA ARG A 76 -5.17 -25.42 -5.52
C ARG A 76 -6.43 -25.75 -6.34
N TYR A 77 -7.21 -24.74 -6.68
CA TYR A 77 -8.50 -24.84 -7.37
C TYR A 77 -8.57 -23.79 -8.49
N PRO A 78 -8.07 -24.10 -9.70
CA PRO A 78 -7.98 -23.14 -10.79
C PRO A 78 -9.32 -22.98 -11.54
N ASP A 79 -10.40 -22.79 -10.80
CA ASP A 79 -11.73 -22.53 -11.34
C ASP A 79 -12.01 -21.03 -11.51
N GLN A 80 -13.17 -20.71 -12.11
CA GLN A 80 -13.55 -19.35 -12.42
C GLN A 80 -13.76 -18.48 -11.18
N GLU A 81 -14.29 -19.03 -10.10
CA GLU A 81 -14.56 -18.26 -8.87
C GLU A 81 -13.27 -17.81 -8.21
N HIS A 82 -12.32 -18.73 -8.05
CA HIS A 82 -11.01 -18.43 -7.50
C HIS A 82 -10.20 -17.49 -8.41
N ALA A 83 -10.32 -17.63 -9.74
CA ALA A 83 -9.70 -16.72 -10.70
C ALA A 83 -10.23 -15.28 -10.56
N GLN A 84 -11.55 -15.10 -10.41
CA GLN A 84 -12.18 -13.79 -10.25
C GLN A 84 -11.79 -13.11 -8.93
N LEU A 85 -11.79 -13.88 -7.82
CA LEU A 85 -11.34 -13.37 -6.52
C LEU A 85 -9.88 -12.93 -6.57
N LEU A 86 -9.00 -13.77 -7.12
CA LEU A 86 -7.58 -13.46 -7.27
C LEU A 86 -7.35 -12.23 -8.15
N TRP A 87 -8.10 -12.08 -9.24
CA TRP A 87 -8.02 -10.90 -10.11
C TRP A 87 -8.34 -9.62 -9.34
N GLY A 88 -9.47 -9.60 -8.60
CA GLY A 88 -9.86 -8.43 -7.81
C GLY A 88 -8.82 -8.05 -6.75
N LEU A 89 -8.26 -9.04 -6.05
CA LEU A 89 -7.20 -8.81 -5.07
C LEU A 89 -5.87 -8.44 -5.71
N THR A 90 -5.59 -8.89 -6.94
CA THR A 90 -4.42 -8.45 -7.72
C THR A 90 -4.51 -6.95 -8.01
N VAL A 91 -5.69 -6.43 -8.34
CA VAL A 91 -5.91 -4.98 -8.55
C VAL A 91 -5.64 -4.21 -7.25
N ALA A 92 -6.17 -4.68 -6.13
CA ALA A 92 -5.94 -4.06 -4.82
C ALA A 92 -4.45 -4.09 -4.41
N ALA A 93 -3.77 -5.23 -4.58
CA ALA A 93 -2.34 -5.37 -4.28
C ALA A 93 -1.49 -4.44 -5.14
N ARG A 94 -1.79 -4.31 -6.45
CA ARG A 94 -1.13 -3.36 -7.36
C ARG A 94 -1.37 -1.91 -6.96
N ALA A 95 -2.56 -1.56 -6.49
CA ALA A 95 -2.84 -0.22 -5.97
C ALA A 95 -2.00 0.11 -4.72
N VAL A 96 -1.79 -0.86 -3.83
CA VAL A 96 -0.85 -0.71 -2.70
C VAL A 96 0.58 -0.57 -3.21
N ALA A 97 1.00 -1.41 -4.17
CA ALA A 97 2.35 -1.36 -4.73
C ALA A 97 2.67 -0.02 -5.39
N TYR A 98 1.67 0.62 -6.01
CA TYR A 98 1.81 1.94 -6.61
C TYR A 98 2.18 3.03 -5.61
N SER A 99 1.84 2.89 -4.33
CA SER A 99 2.31 3.82 -3.28
C SER A 99 3.83 3.80 -3.10
N TYR A 100 4.50 2.76 -3.62
CA TYR A 100 5.95 2.59 -3.65
C TYR A 100 6.54 2.81 -5.05
N ALA A 101 5.82 3.43 -5.98
CA ALA A 101 6.37 3.79 -7.27
C ALA A 101 7.61 4.69 -7.08
N GLY A 102 8.74 4.27 -7.65
CA GLY A 102 10.05 4.93 -7.46
C GLY A 102 10.94 4.32 -6.38
N GLN A 103 10.44 3.36 -5.59
CA GLN A 103 11.29 2.57 -4.70
C GLN A 103 12.08 1.50 -5.47
N PRO A 104 13.32 1.18 -5.06
CA PRO A 104 14.08 0.07 -5.65
C PRO A 104 13.28 -1.24 -5.65
N GLY A 105 13.29 -1.95 -6.77
CA GLY A 105 12.55 -3.21 -6.92
C GLY A 105 11.10 -3.07 -7.36
N TYR A 106 10.54 -1.85 -7.39
CA TYR A 106 9.25 -1.60 -8.04
C TYR A 106 9.33 -1.89 -9.55
N ARG A 107 8.30 -2.53 -10.11
CA ARG A 107 8.19 -2.81 -11.54
C ARG A 107 7.00 -2.07 -12.16
N GLU A 108 7.22 -1.43 -13.32
CA GLU A 108 6.16 -0.70 -14.03
C GLU A 108 4.96 -1.57 -14.42
N GLU A 109 5.14 -2.88 -14.61
CA GLU A 109 4.06 -3.84 -14.86
C GLU A 109 3.06 -3.96 -13.69
N TRP A 110 3.42 -3.49 -12.49
CA TRP A 110 2.52 -3.43 -11.33
C TRP A 110 1.71 -2.15 -11.26
N ARG A 111 2.01 -1.17 -12.12
CA ARG A 111 1.25 0.08 -12.16
C ARG A 111 -0.22 -0.21 -12.44
N PRO A 112 -1.16 0.29 -11.63
CA PRO A 112 -2.58 0.16 -11.92
C PRO A 112 -2.86 0.77 -13.28
N HIS A 113 -3.36 -0.04 -14.21
CA HIS A 113 -3.89 0.50 -15.46
C HIS A 113 -5.18 1.26 -15.13
N ALA A 114 -5.37 2.43 -15.74
CA ALA A 114 -6.65 3.10 -15.67
C ALA A 114 -7.73 2.11 -16.14
N VAL A 115 -8.87 2.08 -15.45
CA VAL A 115 -10.04 1.41 -15.99
C VAL A 115 -10.47 2.23 -17.21
N GLU A 116 -9.97 1.89 -18.40
CA GLU A 116 -10.52 2.40 -19.65
C GLU A 116 -11.97 1.89 -19.74
N GLY A 117 -12.92 2.75 -19.39
CA GLY A 117 -14.34 2.39 -19.31
C GLY A 117 -15.27 3.33 -18.56
N ALA A 118 -14.75 4.40 -17.92
CA ALA A 118 -15.59 5.43 -17.27
C ALA A 118 -15.79 6.71 -18.11
N SER A 119 -15.51 6.66 -19.42
CA SER A 119 -16.04 7.64 -20.37
C SER A 119 -17.29 7.04 -21.01
N GLY A 120 -18.39 7.09 -20.26
CA GLY A 120 -19.72 6.88 -20.80
C GLY A 120 -20.08 8.06 -21.68
N ASP A 121 -19.79 7.95 -22.98
CA ASP A 121 -20.55 8.66 -23.99
C ASP A 121 -21.78 7.80 -24.32
N ARG A 122 -22.89 8.11 -23.64
CA ARG A 122 -24.27 7.78 -24.02
C ARG A 122 -25.22 8.79 -23.42
#